data_AF-A0A956HML9-F1
#
_entry.id   AF-A0A956HML9-F1
#
_cell.length_a   1.000
_cell.length_b   1.000
_cell.length_c   1.000
_cell.angle_alpha   90.00
_cell.angle_beta   90.00
_cell.angle_gamma   90.00
#
_symmetry.space_group_name_H-M   'P 1'
#
loop_
_entity.id
_entity.type
_entity.pdbx_description
1 polymer ?
#
loop_
_entity_poly.entity_id
_entity_poly.type
_entity_poly.pdbx_seq_one_letter_code
_entity_poly.pdbx_strand_id
1 'polypeptide(L)'
;MFHSLRLAPCLALLLPIACYAGGDPYDPPEGVGIYPDDPPPIEPEELSDDRDDSPRIYGGQKVNKCGWPSAVSLGGSCTGTLVHPQLVIYAAHCGQDYSKVHFGDDIWSGFDVATEYCKANSYTLGQGNDWAFCKLAQPVNDVPIVPVLMGCEVAALQQGQLVTTVGYGYAEDNSYGYKREVTMPIQSLSATGEIRIGGSGKDSCQGDSGGPTFIQLDDGSWRVFGITSYGGACGGGGWYSMMHKGMTWFEGQSGIDLTPCHTASGGWSPSAGCGGFPTGPSQGGGAWPNACVDGPVSGGYSDTCGAPYADPDPEPEPEPEPQSPCPACDLFSGSLAGSGASAVEPDGAYYYSGVSGTHRGYLFGPGNADFDLELYRWNGYSWAKVKTSESPSSTEVVEYNGSKGYYTWVVYAYSGGGAYDLYLDWP
;
A
#
# COMPACT_ATOMS: atom_id res chain seq x y z
N MET A 1 42.44 31.71 26.63
CA MET A 1 42.26 30.87 27.83
C MET A 1 41.94 29.47 27.35
N PHE A 2 42.93 28.59 27.41
CA PHE A 2 42.81 27.16 27.07
C PHE A 2 42.22 26.42 28.26
N HIS A 3 41.34 25.44 28.03
CA HIS A 3 41.25 24.25 28.88
C HIS A 3 40.97 23.03 27.98
N SER A 4 42.02 22.23 27.82
CA SER A 4 42.00 20.88 27.27
C SER A 4 42.11 19.94 28.46
N LEU A 5 41.19 18.98 28.60
CA LEU A 5 41.38 17.84 29.50
C LEU A 5 41.66 16.59 28.66
N ARG A 6 42.88 16.08 28.78
CA ARG A 6 43.26 14.71 28.44
C ARG A 6 43.78 14.02 29.70
N LEU A 7 43.16 12.87 29.98
CA LEU A 7 43.70 11.59 30.47
C LEU A 7 45.02 11.57 31.28
N ALA A 8 44.97 10.89 32.43
CA ALA A 8 46.08 10.14 33.01
C ALA A 8 45.58 8.81 33.64
N PRO A 9 46.24 7.65 33.40
CA PRO A 9 45.93 6.35 34.01
C PRO A 9 47.00 5.90 35.05
N CYS A 10 46.83 4.67 35.56
CA CYS A 10 47.65 3.91 36.54
C CYS A 10 47.32 4.20 38.02
N LEU A 11 47.20 3.23 38.93
CA LEU A 11 48.09 2.09 39.14
C LEU A 11 47.39 1.00 40.00
N ALA A 12 47.52 -0.26 39.61
CA ALA A 12 47.19 -1.42 40.44
C ALA A 12 48.38 -1.78 41.36
N LEU A 13 48.11 -2.13 42.61
CA LEU A 13 49.07 -2.77 43.50
C LEU A 13 48.37 -3.79 44.41
N LEU A 14 49.06 -4.90 44.56
CA LEU A 14 48.67 -6.22 45.05
C LEU A 14 49.09 -6.42 46.52
N LEU A 15 48.47 -7.44 47.15
CA LEU A 15 48.95 -8.33 48.23
C LEU A 15 48.52 -8.05 49.71
N PRO A 16 48.47 -9.11 50.56
CA PRO A 16 47.30 -9.50 51.38
C PRO A 16 47.65 -9.68 52.88
N ILE A 17 46.80 -10.35 53.67
CA ILE A 17 46.97 -11.07 54.97
C ILE A 17 45.62 -10.97 55.73
N ALA A 18 45.10 -11.88 56.56
CA ALA A 18 45.11 -13.33 56.76
C ALA A 18 44.15 -13.61 57.96
N CYS A 19 43.38 -14.70 57.86
CA CYS A 19 42.91 -15.63 58.90
C CYS A 19 42.44 -15.16 60.30
N TYR A 20 41.24 -15.62 60.70
CA TYR A 20 40.95 -16.05 62.07
C TYR A 20 40.24 -17.42 62.03
N ALA A 21 40.55 -18.26 63.02
CA ALA A 21 40.24 -19.69 63.09
C ALA A 21 39.46 -20.07 64.38
N GLY A 22 38.82 -21.24 64.35
CA GLY A 22 38.40 -22.07 65.52
C GLY A 22 36.91 -22.02 65.85
N GLY A 23 36.18 -23.09 66.14
CA GLY A 23 36.49 -24.51 66.40
C GLY A 23 35.19 -25.33 66.63
N ASP A 24 35.33 -26.65 66.67
CA ASP A 24 34.33 -27.75 66.56
C ASP A 24 33.95 -28.37 67.96
N PRO A 25 33.37 -29.59 68.11
CA PRO A 25 31.96 -30.04 68.22
C PRO A 25 31.51 -30.58 69.63
N TYR A 26 30.24 -31.04 69.73
CA TYR A 26 29.63 -32.12 70.59
C TYR A 26 28.32 -31.76 71.37
N ASP A 27 27.38 -32.71 71.32
CA ASP A 27 26.00 -32.85 71.88
C ASP A 27 26.01 -33.74 73.18
N PRO A 28 24.90 -34.15 73.88
CA PRO A 28 23.66 -33.54 74.45
C PRO A 28 23.59 -33.71 76.02
N PRO A 29 22.43 -33.58 76.74
CA PRO A 29 21.53 -34.74 76.99
C PRO A 29 20.00 -34.46 77.14
N GLU A 30 19.22 -35.55 77.25
CA GLU A 30 17.75 -35.73 77.26
C GLU A 30 16.94 -35.14 78.46
N GLY A 31 15.62 -34.96 78.26
CA GLY A 31 14.64 -34.75 79.34
C GLY A 31 13.16 -34.55 78.92
N VAL A 32 12.40 -35.66 78.92
CA VAL A 32 10.93 -35.92 79.01
C VAL A 32 9.94 -34.76 79.26
N GLY A 33 8.82 -34.72 78.49
CA GLY A 33 7.50 -34.33 79.03
C GLY A 33 6.43 -33.75 78.08
N ILE A 34 5.37 -34.55 77.85
CA ILE A 34 3.93 -34.22 77.73
C ILE A 34 3.37 -33.57 76.43
N TYR A 35 2.60 -34.37 75.66
CA TYR A 35 1.67 -33.95 74.59
C TYR A 35 0.49 -33.13 75.14
N PRO A 36 0.03 -32.11 74.37
CA PRO A 36 -1.33 -32.20 73.83
C PRO A 36 -1.44 -31.76 72.36
N ASP A 37 -2.25 -32.51 71.61
CA ASP A 37 -2.99 -32.18 70.38
C ASP A 37 -2.25 -31.49 69.22
N ASP A 38 -1.89 -32.29 68.21
CA ASP A 38 -1.43 -31.87 66.89
C ASP A 38 -2.51 -31.02 66.16
N PRO A 39 -2.20 -29.79 65.71
CA PRO A 39 -2.93 -29.17 64.60
C PRO A 39 -2.57 -29.88 63.28
N PRO A 40 -3.48 -29.88 62.28
CA PRO A 40 -3.26 -30.59 61.02
C PRO A 40 -2.00 -30.08 60.28
N PRO A 41 -1.32 -30.93 59.49
CA PRO A 41 -0.12 -30.52 58.78
C PRO A 41 -0.44 -29.40 57.80
N ILE A 42 0.24 -28.26 57.97
CA ILE A 42 0.37 -27.27 56.91
C ILE A 42 1.29 -27.92 55.88
N GLU A 43 0.74 -28.22 54.70
CA GLU A 43 1.54 -28.69 53.56
C GLU A 43 2.66 -27.68 53.30
N PRO A 44 3.89 -28.14 52.95
CA PRO A 44 4.93 -27.22 52.56
C PRO A 44 4.42 -26.40 51.39
N GLU A 45 4.27 -25.08 51.57
CA GLU A 45 4.28 -24.17 50.44
C GLU A 45 5.61 -24.42 49.73
N GLU A 46 5.51 -25.15 48.62
CA GLU A 46 6.54 -25.27 47.61
C GLU A 46 6.99 -23.85 47.26
N LEU A 47 8.08 -23.40 47.89
CA LEU A 47 8.97 -22.41 47.33
C LEU A 47 9.53 -23.05 46.06
N SER A 48 8.75 -23.02 44.98
CA SER A 48 9.25 -23.38 43.67
C SER A 48 10.21 -22.28 43.23
N ASP A 49 11.49 -22.66 43.24
CA ASP A 49 12.57 -22.00 42.52
C ASP A 49 12.31 -22.19 41.02
N ASP A 50 11.35 -21.46 40.47
CA ASP A 50 11.08 -21.45 39.02
C ASP A 50 11.68 -20.20 38.38
N ARG A 51 13.02 -20.12 38.42
CA ARG A 51 13.75 -19.43 37.36
C ARG A 51 13.87 -20.37 36.16
N ASP A 52 12.73 -20.64 35.53
CA ASP A 52 12.65 -21.30 34.23
C ASP A 52 12.92 -20.25 33.13
N ASP A 53 14.21 -20.01 32.88
CA ASP A 53 14.71 -19.20 31.76
C ASP A 53 14.56 -20.01 30.44
N SER A 54 13.38 -19.99 29.82
CA SER A 54 13.17 -20.32 28.39
C SER A 54 11.86 -19.72 27.80
N PRO A 55 11.86 -19.31 26.51
CA PRO A 55 11.17 -18.09 26.01
C PRO A 55 9.74 -18.30 25.41
N ARG A 56 8.75 -17.42 25.72
CA ARG A 56 7.30 -17.47 25.33
C ARG A 56 6.66 -16.11 24.91
N ILE A 57 5.68 -16.05 23.97
CA ILE A 57 4.80 -14.86 23.74
C ILE A 57 4.10 -14.57 25.06
N TYR A 58 4.47 -13.48 25.70
CA TYR A 58 4.00 -13.11 27.02
C TYR A 58 2.82 -12.13 26.89
N GLY A 59 1.75 -12.32 27.67
CA GLY A 59 0.61 -11.43 27.82
C GLY A 59 -0.31 -11.27 26.61
N GLY A 60 -0.22 -12.17 25.62
CA GLY A 60 -1.06 -12.20 24.42
C GLY A 60 -2.23 -13.18 24.51
N GLN A 61 -3.24 -12.98 23.67
CA GLN A 61 -4.45 -13.83 23.61
C GLN A 61 -4.59 -14.46 22.22
N LYS A 62 -5.31 -15.59 22.12
CA LYS A 62 -5.74 -16.12 20.83
C LYS A 62 -6.62 -15.09 20.13
N VAL A 63 -6.40 -14.90 18.84
CA VAL A 63 -7.24 -13.99 18.05
C VAL A 63 -8.67 -14.54 17.95
N ASN A 64 -9.62 -13.65 17.67
CA ASN A 64 -10.93 -14.08 17.20
C ASN A 64 -10.78 -14.81 15.86
N LYS A 65 -11.74 -15.68 15.54
CA LYS A 65 -11.82 -16.31 14.22
C LYS A 65 -11.78 -15.24 13.12
N CYS A 66 -10.88 -15.39 12.16
CA CYS A 66 -10.63 -14.41 11.10
C CYS A 66 -10.11 -13.04 11.58
N GLY A 67 -9.68 -12.93 12.84
CA GLY A 67 -8.98 -11.76 13.34
C GLY A 67 -7.58 -11.67 12.74
N TRP A 68 -7.20 -10.48 12.29
CA TRP A 68 -5.94 -10.20 11.58
C TRP A 68 -5.72 -11.18 10.43
N PRO A 69 -6.62 -11.20 9.43
CA PRO A 69 -6.60 -12.22 8.38
C PRO A 69 -5.40 -12.06 7.44
N SER A 70 -4.76 -10.89 7.40
CA SER A 70 -3.51 -10.66 6.68
C SER A 70 -2.27 -11.24 7.37
N ALA A 71 -2.32 -11.59 8.66
CA ALA A 71 -1.22 -12.30 9.31
C ALA A 71 -1.24 -13.77 8.88
N VAL A 72 -0.12 -14.26 8.35
CA VAL A 72 -0.01 -15.58 7.69
C VAL A 72 1.16 -16.40 8.25
N SER A 73 1.10 -17.72 8.06
CA SER A 73 2.18 -18.63 8.48
C SER A 73 3.07 -19.02 7.30
N LEU A 74 4.38 -19.02 7.55
CA LEU A 74 5.45 -19.36 6.61
C LEU A 74 6.17 -20.62 7.09
N GLY A 75 5.90 -21.75 6.42
CA GLY A 75 6.52 -23.04 6.71
C GLY A 75 6.23 -23.59 8.12
N GLY A 76 5.29 -22.99 8.86
CA GLY A 76 5.02 -23.32 10.25
C GLY A 76 6.13 -22.92 11.21
N SER A 77 7.11 -22.10 10.80
CA SER A 77 8.27 -21.69 11.62
C SER A 77 8.45 -20.17 11.70
N CYS A 78 7.89 -19.43 10.75
CA CYS A 78 7.84 -17.97 10.77
C CYS A 78 6.41 -17.48 10.50
N THR A 79 6.19 -16.22 10.80
CA THR A 79 4.97 -15.48 10.48
C THR A 79 5.28 -14.47 9.36
N GLY A 80 4.28 -14.10 8.56
CA GLY A 80 4.37 -13.03 7.57
C GLY A 80 3.09 -12.21 7.50
N THR A 81 3.05 -11.25 6.58
CA THR A 81 1.92 -10.33 6.40
C THR A 81 1.55 -10.18 4.94
N LEU A 82 0.32 -10.50 4.56
CA LEU A 82 -0.26 -10.13 3.28
C LEU A 82 -0.46 -8.60 3.24
N VAL A 83 0.31 -7.91 2.40
CA VAL A 83 0.26 -6.43 2.26
C VAL A 83 -0.29 -5.98 0.90
N HIS A 84 -0.46 -6.92 -0.02
CA HIS A 84 -1.10 -6.77 -1.33
C HIS A 84 -1.66 -8.15 -1.70
N PRO A 85 -2.74 -8.27 -2.51
CA PRO A 85 -3.33 -9.57 -2.86
C PRO A 85 -2.34 -10.63 -3.37
N GLN A 86 -1.18 -10.21 -3.89
CA GLN A 86 -0.12 -11.10 -4.37
C GLN A 86 1.21 -10.99 -3.64
N LEU A 87 1.31 -10.29 -2.51
CA LEU A 87 2.61 -10.08 -1.86
C LEU A 87 2.53 -10.16 -0.34
N VAL A 88 3.39 -11.04 0.21
CA VAL A 88 3.54 -11.27 1.64
C VAL A 88 4.92 -10.79 2.08
N ILE A 89 5.00 -9.87 3.05
CA ILE A 89 6.25 -9.38 3.66
C ILE A 89 6.53 -10.17 4.95
N TYR A 90 7.80 -10.47 5.20
CA TYR A 90 8.30 -11.13 6.41
C TYR A 90 9.79 -10.81 6.66
N ALA A 91 10.46 -11.51 7.59
CA ALA A 91 11.86 -11.27 7.94
C ALA A 91 12.84 -12.05 7.05
N ALA A 92 13.97 -11.44 6.68
CA ALA A 92 15.00 -12.08 5.85
C ALA A 92 15.68 -13.26 6.52
N HIS A 93 15.86 -13.23 7.84
CA HIS A 93 16.49 -14.33 8.57
C HIS A 93 15.69 -15.64 8.55
N CYS A 94 14.39 -15.59 8.20
CA CYS A 94 13.56 -16.77 7.98
C CYS A 94 13.98 -17.58 6.73
N GLY A 95 14.77 -16.97 5.83
CA GLY A 95 15.17 -17.57 4.57
C GLY A 95 14.18 -17.27 3.43
N GLN A 96 14.37 -17.92 2.29
CA GLN A 96 13.59 -17.65 1.07
C GLN A 96 13.01 -18.93 0.42
N ASP A 97 13.19 -20.09 1.06
CA ASP A 97 12.80 -21.39 0.50
C ASP A 97 11.37 -21.78 0.91
N TYR A 98 10.42 -20.87 0.69
CA TYR A 98 9.00 -21.13 0.88
C TYR A 98 8.35 -21.42 -0.47
N SER A 99 7.61 -22.53 -0.56
CA SER A 99 6.84 -22.92 -1.75
C SER A 99 5.35 -22.56 -1.64
N LYS A 100 4.90 -22.19 -0.43
CA LYS A 100 3.53 -21.81 -0.12
C LYS A 100 3.46 -20.94 1.14
N VAL A 101 2.37 -20.18 1.25
CA VAL A 101 1.98 -19.40 2.43
C VAL A 101 0.66 -19.94 2.95
N HIS A 102 0.55 -20.08 4.28
CA HIS A 102 -0.65 -20.61 4.93
C HIS A 102 -1.50 -19.49 5.53
N PHE A 103 -2.80 -19.54 5.23
CA PHE A 103 -3.85 -18.62 5.67
C PHE A 103 -4.79 -19.34 6.61
N GLY A 104 -4.83 -18.95 7.89
CA GLY A 104 -5.60 -19.65 8.93
C GLY A 104 -5.59 -18.94 10.28
N ASP A 105 -6.50 -19.34 11.19
CA ASP A 105 -6.43 -18.97 12.62
C ASP A 105 -5.35 -19.79 13.36
N ASP A 106 -4.89 -20.85 12.72
CA ASP A 106 -3.80 -21.72 13.16
C ASP A 106 -3.02 -22.21 11.93
N ILE A 107 -2.00 -23.04 12.13
CA ILE A 107 -1.14 -23.55 11.04
C ILE A 107 -1.63 -24.85 10.40
N TRP A 108 -2.76 -25.39 10.84
CA TRP A 108 -3.30 -26.67 10.40
C TRP A 108 -4.61 -26.55 9.64
N SER A 109 -5.38 -25.48 9.89
CA SER A 109 -6.70 -25.23 9.33
C SER A 109 -6.75 -23.91 8.56
N GLY A 110 -7.42 -23.95 7.40
CA GLY A 110 -7.48 -22.81 6.49
C GLY A 110 -7.12 -23.24 5.06
N PHE A 111 -6.31 -22.44 4.37
CA PHE A 111 -5.87 -22.74 3.01
C PHE A 111 -4.42 -22.33 2.74
N ASP A 112 -3.82 -22.95 1.75
CA ASP A 112 -2.47 -22.63 1.29
C ASP A 112 -2.51 -21.94 -0.07
N VAL A 113 -1.63 -20.96 -0.27
CA VAL A 113 -1.41 -20.33 -1.56
C VAL A 113 0.05 -20.53 -1.96
N ALA A 114 0.26 -21.10 -3.16
CA ALA A 114 1.61 -21.31 -3.68
C ALA A 114 2.33 -19.97 -3.90
N THR A 115 3.64 -19.96 -3.70
CA THR A 115 4.50 -18.80 -4.00
C THR A 115 5.03 -18.91 -5.43
N GLU A 116 5.03 -17.81 -6.17
CA GLU A 116 5.73 -17.70 -7.47
C GLU A 116 7.25 -17.69 -7.23
N TYR A 117 7.69 -16.83 -6.31
CA TYR A 117 9.07 -16.76 -5.83
C TYR A 117 9.12 -16.00 -4.51
N CYS A 118 10.21 -16.17 -3.77
CA CYS A 118 10.54 -15.37 -2.59
C CYS A 118 11.92 -14.73 -2.76
N LYS A 119 12.11 -13.57 -2.15
CA LYS A 119 13.39 -12.85 -2.10
C LYS A 119 13.65 -12.39 -0.68
N ALA A 120 14.87 -12.63 -0.21
CA ALA A 120 15.37 -12.08 1.05
C ALA A 120 16.36 -10.94 0.77
N ASN A 121 16.24 -9.84 1.52
CA ASN A 121 17.25 -8.79 1.48
C ASN A 121 18.55 -9.26 2.14
N SER A 122 19.68 -8.67 1.75
CA SER A 122 20.92 -8.79 2.52
C SER A 122 20.75 -8.08 3.86
N TYR A 123 20.82 -8.82 4.96
CA TYR A 123 20.49 -8.30 6.28
C TYR A 123 21.64 -8.43 7.27
N THR A 124 21.60 -7.60 8.31
CA THR A 124 22.41 -7.73 9.51
C THR A 124 21.54 -7.33 10.70
N LEU A 125 21.36 -8.22 11.67
CA LEU A 125 20.56 -7.91 12.86
C LEU A 125 21.12 -6.65 13.55
N GLY A 126 20.24 -5.74 13.95
CA GLY A 126 20.63 -4.44 14.51
C GLY A 126 20.77 -3.33 13.47
N GLN A 127 20.64 -3.63 12.17
CA GLN A 127 20.73 -2.64 11.09
C GLN A 127 19.36 -2.31 10.47
N GLY A 128 18.27 -2.86 11.01
CA GLY A 128 16.92 -2.56 10.57
C GLY A 128 16.67 -2.83 9.10
N ASN A 129 17.31 -3.87 8.54
CA ASN A 129 17.19 -4.28 7.14
C ASN A 129 16.80 -5.75 6.96
N ASP A 130 16.25 -6.35 8.03
CA ASP A 130 15.80 -7.74 8.08
C ASP A 130 14.40 -7.88 7.50
N TRP A 131 14.32 -7.79 6.17
CA TRP A 131 13.08 -7.93 5.43
C TRP A 131 13.20 -8.80 4.19
N ALA A 132 12.14 -9.53 3.92
CA ALA A 132 11.95 -10.40 2.77
C ALA A 132 10.50 -10.33 2.31
N PHE A 133 10.24 -10.87 1.12
CA PHE A 133 8.88 -11.08 0.66
C PHE A 133 8.75 -12.36 -0.16
N CYS A 134 7.52 -12.85 -0.26
CA CYS A 134 7.10 -13.84 -1.24
C CYS A 134 6.03 -13.21 -2.13
N LYS A 135 6.20 -13.34 -3.45
CA LYS A 135 5.14 -13.09 -4.41
C LYS A 135 4.30 -14.34 -4.54
N LEU A 136 2.99 -14.23 -4.37
CA LEU A 136 2.06 -15.35 -4.48
C LEU A 136 1.81 -15.69 -5.95
N ALA A 137 1.70 -16.98 -6.26
CA ALA A 137 1.45 -17.47 -7.60
C ALA A 137 0.07 -17.03 -8.14
N GLN A 138 -0.88 -16.73 -7.25
CA GLN A 138 -2.22 -16.23 -7.57
C GLN A 138 -2.63 -15.15 -6.56
N PRO A 139 -3.46 -14.17 -6.98
CA PRO A 139 -3.99 -13.16 -6.07
C PRO A 139 -4.97 -13.75 -5.06
N VAL A 140 -4.90 -13.24 -3.83
CA VAL A 140 -5.83 -13.46 -2.73
C VAL A 140 -6.63 -12.18 -2.53
N ASN A 141 -7.78 -12.08 -3.19
CA ASN A 141 -8.60 -10.86 -3.18
C ASN A 141 -9.57 -10.78 -2.01
N ASP A 142 -9.88 -11.93 -1.42
CA ASP A 142 -10.95 -12.06 -0.43
C ASP A 142 -10.43 -11.99 1.01
N VAL A 143 -9.12 -11.71 1.21
CA VAL A 143 -8.51 -11.48 2.53
C VAL A 143 -8.37 -9.98 2.76
N PRO A 144 -9.00 -9.41 3.81
CA PRO A 144 -8.82 -8.00 4.15
C PRO A 144 -7.35 -7.67 4.47
N ILE A 145 -6.83 -6.63 3.81
CA ILE A 145 -5.44 -6.18 3.97
C ILE A 145 -5.42 -4.89 4.79
N VAL A 146 -4.55 -4.87 5.80
CA VAL A 146 -4.18 -3.64 6.50
C VAL A 146 -2.99 -3.01 5.75
N PRO A 147 -3.12 -1.80 5.19
CA PRO A 147 -2.09 -1.21 4.35
C PRO A 147 -0.83 -0.83 5.14
N VAL A 148 0.30 -0.73 4.44
CA VAL A 148 1.59 -0.41 5.07
C VAL A 148 1.62 1.07 5.49
N LEU A 149 2.06 1.34 6.72
CA LEU A 149 2.33 2.66 7.25
C LEU A 149 3.44 3.32 6.43
N MET A 150 3.17 4.50 5.86
CA MET A 150 4.11 5.18 4.96
C MET A 150 4.12 6.69 5.14
N GLY A 151 5.15 7.33 4.59
CA GLY A 151 5.24 8.79 4.47
C GLY A 151 5.01 9.53 5.78
N CYS A 152 4.05 10.46 5.79
CA CYS A 152 3.81 11.30 6.95
C CYS A 152 3.28 10.49 8.15
N GLU A 153 2.59 9.37 7.91
CA GLU A 153 1.97 8.55 8.95
C GLU A 153 3.02 7.91 9.87
N VAL A 154 4.27 7.80 9.41
CA VAL A 154 5.42 7.34 10.22
C VAL A 154 5.61 8.20 11.47
N ALA A 155 5.15 9.46 11.48
CA ALA A 155 5.20 10.32 12.66
C ALA A 155 4.34 9.82 13.85
N ALA A 156 3.41 8.89 13.61
CA ALA A 156 2.64 8.22 14.66
C ALA A 156 3.47 7.23 15.48
N LEU A 157 4.64 6.80 14.97
CA LEU A 157 5.54 5.90 15.70
C LEU A 157 6.32 6.67 16.76
N GLN A 158 5.75 6.77 17.95
CA GLN A 158 6.34 7.47 19.09
C GLN A 158 6.53 6.52 20.29
N GLN A 159 7.52 6.81 21.12
CA GLN A 159 7.70 6.08 22.38
C GLN A 159 6.42 6.16 23.23
N GLY A 160 5.97 5.03 23.76
CA GLY A 160 4.75 4.89 24.53
C GLY A 160 3.50 4.59 23.70
N GLN A 161 3.53 4.79 22.38
CA GLN A 161 2.40 4.48 21.50
C GLN A 161 2.09 2.97 21.55
N LEU A 162 0.81 2.64 21.73
CA LEU A 162 0.35 1.25 21.74
C LEU A 162 0.24 0.71 20.32
N VAL A 163 0.78 -0.49 20.13
CA VAL A 163 0.83 -1.21 18.87
C VAL A 163 0.52 -2.68 19.10
N THR A 164 -0.01 -3.36 18.09
CA THR A 164 -0.46 -4.76 18.20
C THR A 164 0.41 -5.66 17.34
N THR A 165 1.12 -6.60 17.95
CA THR A 165 1.89 -7.64 17.25
C THR A 165 1.06 -8.91 17.13
N VAL A 166 1.13 -9.56 15.98
CA VAL A 166 0.38 -10.79 15.69
C VAL A 166 1.31 -11.87 15.14
N GLY A 167 1.15 -13.11 15.59
CA GLY A 167 1.93 -14.24 15.09
C GLY A 167 1.45 -15.60 15.57
N TYR A 168 2.15 -16.66 15.11
CA TYR A 168 1.84 -18.06 15.37
C TYR A 168 2.86 -18.75 16.29
N GLY A 169 3.78 -17.99 16.90
CA GLY A 169 4.84 -18.52 17.73
C GLY A 169 4.37 -19.09 19.06
N TYR A 170 5.36 -19.42 19.90
CA TYR A 170 5.12 -19.98 21.22
C TYR A 170 4.37 -19.01 22.13
N ALA A 171 3.43 -19.50 22.92
CA ALA A 171 2.74 -18.74 23.97
C ALA A 171 3.15 -19.15 25.39
N GLU A 172 2.66 -18.43 26.41
CA GLU A 172 2.92 -18.71 27.83
C GLU A 172 2.58 -20.14 28.25
N ASP A 173 1.58 -20.76 27.62
CA ASP A 173 1.16 -22.15 27.85
C ASP A 173 1.97 -23.19 27.05
N ASN A 174 3.09 -22.78 26.45
CA ASN A 174 3.93 -23.55 25.53
C ASN A 174 3.23 -24.04 24.26
N SER A 175 2.00 -23.58 24.00
CA SER A 175 1.35 -23.90 22.73
C SER A 175 1.95 -23.08 21.59
N TYR A 176 1.97 -23.70 20.41
CA TYR A 176 2.56 -23.16 19.20
C TYR A 176 1.54 -23.28 18.06
N GLY A 177 1.64 -22.43 17.04
CA GLY A 177 0.88 -22.58 15.81
C GLY A 177 -0.56 -22.06 15.83
N TYR A 178 -1.03 -21.53 16.97
CA TYR A 178 -2.30 -20.76 17.02
C TYR A 178 -1.99 -19.27 16.87
N LYS A 179 -2.74 -18.58 16.01
CA LYS A 179 -2.60 -17.13 15.83
C LYS A 179 -2.97 -16.40 17.11
N ARG A 180 -2.10 -15.50 17.55
CA ARG A 180 -2.25 -14.68 18.75
C ARG A 180 -1.95 -13.23 18.46
N GLU A 181 -2.55 -12.36 19.27
CA GLU A 181 -2.28 -10.94 19.29
C GLU A 181 -1.80 -10.50 20.67
N VAL A 182 -0.95 -9.49 20.71
CA VAL A 182 -0.56 -8.81 21.95
C VAL A 182 -0.40 -7.32 21.67
N THR A 183 -1.03 -6.48 22.52
CA THR A 183 -0.93 -5.02 22.43
C THR A 183 0.05 -4.50 23.47
N MET A 184 1.03 -3.72 23.00
CA MET A 184 2.24 -3.35 23.74
C MET A 184 2.69 -1.93 23.38
N PRO A 185 3.35 -1.20 24.29
CA PRO A 185 3.93 0.10 23.97
C PRO A 185 5.23 -0.03 23.17
N ILE A 186 5.48 0.95 22.29
CA ILE A 186 6.80 1.21 21.71
C ILE A 186 7.73 1.69 22.83
N GLN A 187 8.87 1.02 23.00
CA GLN A 187 9.88 1.35 24.01
C GLN A 187 10.88 2.38 23.50
N SER A 188 11.35 2.23 22.27
CA SER A 188 12.37 3.11 21.68
C SER A 188 12.47 2.91 20.17
N LEU A 189 12.91 3.94 19.47
CA LEU A 189 13.34 3.86 18.07
C LEU A 189 14.86 3.94 18.02
N SER A 190 15.51 3.05 17.27
CA SER A 190 16.96 3.05 17.11
C SER A 190 17.40 4.00 15.99
N ALA A 191 18.65 4.46 16.05
CA ALA A 191 19.26 5.23 14.97
C ALA A 191 19.43 4.42 13.66
N THR A 192 19.43 3.08 13.76
CA THR A 192 19.53 2.17 12.61
C THR A 192 18.19 1.92 11.92
N GLY A 193 17.09 2.50 12.42
CA GLY A 193 15.76 2.35 11.82
C GLY A 193 15.02 1.09 12.28
N GLU A 194 15.35 0.58 13.47
CA GLU A 194 14.58 -0.45 14.16
C GLU A 194 13.72 0.17 15.25
N ILE A 195 12.72 -0.59 15.68
CA ILE A 195 11.84 -0.20 16.75
C ILE A 195 11.77 -1.32 17.78
N ARG A 196 11.88 -0.95 19.06
CA ARG A 196 11.77 -1.87 20.18
C ARG A 196 10.36 -1.78 20.75
N ILE A 197 9.71 -2.92 20.91
CA ILE A 197 8.30 -3.02 21.33
C ILE A 197 8.20 -4.06 22.44
N GLY A 198 7.29 -3.86 23.39
CA GLY A 198 7.05 -4.83 24.46
C GLY A 198 7.98 -4.67 25.66
N GLY A 199 8.22 -5.76 26.36
CA GLY A 199 8.86 -5.81 27.68
C GLY A 199 7.85 -5.92 28.83
N SER A 200 8.36 -6.12 30.04
CA SER A 200 7.56 -6.29 31.26
C SER A 200 6.55 -7.44 31.19
N GLY A 201 6.95 -8.56 30.58
CA GLY A 201 6.04 -9.69 30.38
C GLY A 201 5.01 -9.40 29.28
N LYS A 202 5.37 -8.66 28.23
CA LYS A 202 4.62 -8.69 26.97
C LYS A 202 5.60 -8.68 25.82
N ASP A 203 5.52 -9.64 24.89
CA ASP A 203 6.53 -9.73 23.81
C ASP A 203 6.08 -10.58 22.63
N SER A 204 6.77 -10.38 21.49
CA SER A 204 6.94 -11.37 20.42
C SER A 204 7.85 -12.54 20.85
N CYS A 205 7.79 -13.68 20.17
CA CYS A 205 8.60 -14.84 20.55
C CYS A 205 9.04 -15.74 19.39
N GLN A 206 9.68 -16.86 19.70
CA GLN A 206 10.09 -17.86 18.72
C GLN A 206 8.88 -18.34 17.90
N GLY A 207 8.99 -18.21 16.58
CA GLY A 207 7.92 -18.50 15.62
C GLY A 207 7.16 -17.26 15.13
N ASP A 208 7.25 -16.14 15.85
CA ASP A 208 6.62 -14.87 15.44
C ASP A 208 7.53 -14.03 14.53
N SER A 209 8.78 -14.46 14.34
CA SER A 209 9.72 -13.90 13.36
C SER A 209 9.04 -13.68 12.01
N GLY A 210 9.21 -12.48 11.45
CA GLY A 210 8.58 -12.00 10.23
C GLY A 210 7.15 -11.48 10.40
N GLY A 211 6.52 -11.71 11.55
CA GLY A 211 5.14 -11.34 11.82
C GLY A 211 4.90 -9.83 11.85
N PRO A 212 3.65 -9.41 11.58
CA PRO A 212 3.28 -8.01 11.55
C PRO A 212 3.23 -7.38 12.94
N THR A 213 3.51 -6.08 12.96
CA THR A 213 3.04 -5.19 14.02
C THR A 213 2.24 -4.03 13.42
N PHE A 214 1.08 -3.78 14.01
CA PHE A 214 0.08 -2.83 13.56
C PHE A 214 -0.05 -1.64 14.51
N ILE A 215 -0.47 -0.49 13.97
CA ILE A 215 -0.81 0.73 14.70
C ILE A 215 -2.18 1.23 14.23
N GLN A 216 -2.99 1.72 15.17
CA GLN A 216 -4.20 2.47 14.86
C GLN A 216 -3.88 3.96 14.81
N LEU A 217 -4.26 4.62 13.72
CA LEU A 217 -4.13 6.07 13.57
C LEU A 217 -5.32 6.80 14.23
N ASP A 218 -5.22 8.12 14.36
CA ASP A 218 -6.23 8.96 15.02
C ASP A 218 -7.61 8.90 14.33
N ASP A 219 -7.64 8.62 13.02
CA ASP A 219 -8.86 8.41 12.24
C ASP A 219 -9.53 7.04 12.49
N GLY A 220 -8.92 6.20 13.34
CA GLY A 220 -9.38 4.86 13.68
C GLY A 220 -8.99 3.78 12.67
N SER A 221 -8.37 4.15 11.54
CA SER A 221 -7.87 3.19 10.55
C SER A 221 -6.56 2.56 11.01
N TRP A 222 -6.31 1.33 10.57
CA TRP A 222 -5.11 0.59 10.94
C TRP A 222 -4.05 0.64 9.83
N ARG A 223 -2.79 0.56 10.24
CA ARG A 223 -1.62 0.38 9.38
C ARG A 223 -0.73 -0.73 9.90
N VAL A 224 -0.08 -1.48 9.02
CA VAL A 224 1.02 -2.38 9.38
C VAL A 224 2.35 -1.67 9.18
N PHE A 225 3.29 -1.81 10.11
CA PHE A 225 4.59 -1.13 10.00
C PHE A 225 5.78 -2.00 10.39
N GLY A 226 5.61 -2.92 11.35
CA GLY A 226 6.71 -3.68 11.92
C GLY A 226 6.81 -5.08 11.37
N ILE A 227 8.05 -5.56 11.21
CA ILE A 227 8.42 -6.94 10.90
C ILE A 227 9.19 -7.47 12.12
N THR A 228 8.63 -8.45 12.84
CA THR A 228 9.31 -9.09 13.98
C THR A 228 10.65 -9.66 13.54
N SER A 229 11.76 -9.21 14.14
CA SER A 229 13.11 -9.56 13.65
C SER A 229 13.87 -10.40 14.67
N TYR A 230 14.26 -9.82 15.80
CA TYR A 230 15.01 -10.55 16.83
C TYR A 230 14.70 -10.04 18.22
N GLY A 231 15.09 -10.78 19.24
CA GLY A 231 14.85 -10.44 20.64
C GLY A 231 15.76 -11.24 21.56
N GLY A 232 15.64 -10.96 22.85
CA GLY A 232 16.27 -11.78 23.90
C GLY A 232 15.37 -12.95 24.30
N ALA A 233 15.39 -13.28 25.58
CA ALA A 233 14.34 -14.11 26.16
C ALA A 233 12.99 -13.38 26.03
N CYS A 234 11.95 -14.12 25.63
CA CYS A 234 10.65 -13.50 25.44
C CYS A 234 10.08 -12.98 26.76
N GLY A 235 9.29 -11.92 26.65
CA GLY A 235 8.84 -11.10 27.79
C GLY A 235 9.75 -9.89 28.02
N GLY A 236 10.94 -9.87 27.42
CA GLY A 236 11.92 -8.78 27.48
C GLY A 236 11.73 -7.69 26.42
N GLY A 237 10.86 -7.90 25.45
CA GLY A 237 10.62 -7.04 24.30
C GLY A 237 11.50 -7.41 23.10
N GLY A 238 10.96 -7.19 21.90
CA GLY A 238 11.58 -7.51 20.63
C GLY A 238 12.02 -6.29 19.83
N TRP A 239 12.89 -6.53 18.85
CA TRP A 239 13.30 -5.59 17.82
C TRP A 239 12.64 -5.93 16.50
N TYR A 240 12.16 -4.88 15.83
CA TYR A 240 11.38 -5.00 14.61
C TYR A 240 12.01 -4.13 13.53
N SER A 241 12.15 -4.68 12.33
CA SER A 241 12.45 -3.88 11.13
C SER A 241 11.19 -3.14 10.69
N MET A 242 11.35 -1.95 10.11
CA MET A 242 10.20 -1.14 9.68
C MET A 242 9.96 -1.27 8.18
N MET A 243 8.76 -1.68 7.77
CA MET A 243 8.39 -1.93 6.37
C MET A 243 8.62 -0.71 5.47
N HIS A 244 8.33 0.50 5.96
CA HIS A 244 8.53 1.73 5.17
C HIS A 244 10.00 1.98 4.78
N LYS A 245 10.97 1.44 5.52
CA LYS A 245 12.40 1.55 5.18
C LYS A 245 12.79 0.64 4.02
N GLY A 246 12.10 -0.49 3.85
CA GLY A 246 12.31 -1.45 2.77
C GLY A 246 11.47 -1.17 1.53
N MET A 247 10.60 -0.15 1.52
CA MET A 247 9.55 -0.02 0.51
C MET A 247 10.06 0.09 -0.94
N THR A 248 11.05 0.94 -1.17
CA THR A 248 11.69 1.05 -2.50
C THR A 248 12.27 -0.29 -2.97
N TRP A 249 12.77 -1.13 -2.06
CA TRP A 249 13.26 -2.46 -2.39
C TRP A 249 12.12 -3.44 -2.66
N PHE A 250 11.04 -3.45 -1.85
CA PHE A 250 9.89 -4.32 -2.09
C PHE A 250 9.25 -4.06 -3.46
N GLU A 251 8.91 -2.80 -3.76
CA GLU A 251 8.27 -2.45 -5.03
C GLU A 251 9.23 -2.65 -6.21
N GLY A 252 10.49 -2.26 -6.07
CA GLY A 252 11.50 -2.43 -7.12
C GLY A 252 11.81 -3.89 -7.45
N GLN A 253 11.73 -4.81 -6.47
CA GLN A 253 12.00 -6.23 -6.67
C GLN A 253 10.78 -7.04 -7.11
N SER A 254 9.57 -6.58 -6.77
CA SER A 254 8.31 -7.27 -7.06
C SER A 254 7.58 -6.74 -8.30
N GLY A 255 7.78 -5.45 -8.62
CA GLY A 255 7.01 -4.73 -9.63
C GLY A 255 5.56 -4.41 -9.20
N ILE A 256 5.26 -4.49 -7.91
CA ILE A 256 3.94 -4.24 -7.33
C ILE A 256 3.99 -2.95 -6.52
N ASP A 257 3.01 -2.06 -6.73
CA ASP A 257 2.77 -0.90 -5.86
C ASP A 257 2.13 -1.37 -4.55
N LEU A 258 2.80 -1.12 -3.43
CA LEU A 258 2.36 -1.48 -2.08
C LEU A 258 1.92 -0.24 -1.28
N THR A 259 1.97 0.93 -1.90
CA THR A 259 1.81 2.22 -1.25
C THR A 259 0.65 2.99 -1.86
N PRO A 260 -0.61 2.57 -1.64
CA PRO A 260 -1.75 3.16 -2.33
C PRO A 260 -1.92 4.67 -2.08
N CYS A 261 -1.39 5.19 -0.98
CA CYS A 261 -1.45 6.60 -0.60
C CYS A 261 -0.14 7.38 -0.81
N HIS A 262 0.97 6.70 -1.08
CA HIS A 262 2.30 7.31 -1.02
C HIS A 262 3.14 6.86 -2.20
N THR A 263 4.25 7.54 -2.46
CA THR A 263 5.32 6.95 -3.28
C THR A 263 6.13 5.97 -2.44
N ALA A 264 6.89 5.08 -3.09
CA ALA A 264 7.87 4.21 -2.43
C ALA A 264 8.88 4.95 -1.53
N SER A 265 9.11 6.25 -1.80
CA SER A 265 10.00 7.13 -1.03
C SER A 265 9.28 7.91 0.09
N GLY A 266 7.97 7.72 0.26
CA GLY A 266 7.16 8.32 1.31
C GLY A 266 6.55 9.68 0.98
N GLY A 267 6.57 10.13 -0.27
CA GLY A 267 5.82 11.32 -0.69
C GLY A 267 4.32 11.04 -0.73
N TRP A 268 3.47 11.97 -0.28
CA TRP A 268 2.01 11.82 -0.41
C TRP A 268 1.62 11.81 -1.89
N SER A 269 0.97 10.72 -2.33
CA SER A 269 0.59 10.50 -3.72
C SER A 269 -0.61 9.53 -3.78
N PRO A 270 -1.80 9.95 -3.32
CA PRO A 270 -2.97 9.09 -3.24
C PRO A 270 -3.44 8.58 -4.61
N SER A 271 -3.63 7.27 -4.69
CA SER A 271 -4.22 6.54 -5.81
C SER A 271 -5.66 6.11 -5.49
N ALA A 272 -6.31 5.41 -6.43
CA ALA A 272 -7.69 4.97 -6.26
C ALA A 272 -7.84 3.94 -5.13
N GLY A 273 -6.73 3.30 -4.73
CA GLY A 273 -6.67 2.39 -3.59
C GLY A 273 -6.40 3.09 -2.25
N CYS A 274 -6.25 4.41 -2.20
CA CYS A 274 -5.97 5.16 -0.98
C CYS A 274 -7.23 5.35 -0.11
N GLY A 275 -7.91 4.28 0.27
CA GLY A 275 -9.15 4.35 1.05
C GLY A 275 -9.69 2.97 1.41
N GLY A 276 -10.78 2.94 2.18
CA GLY A 276 -11.39 1.67 2.62
C GLY A 276 -10.49 0.86 3.54
N PHE A 277 -9.77 1.53 4.45
CA PHE A 277 -8.80 0.88 5.31
C PHE A 277 -9.46 0.25 6.54
N PRO A 278 -9.07 -0.97 6.96
CA PRO A 278 -9.72 -1.64 8.09
C PRO A 278 -9.69 -0.79 9.37
N THR A 279 -10.83 -0.70 10.06
CA THR A 279 -10.97 -0.03 11.37
C THR A 279 -11.13 -1.01 12.53
N GLY A 280 -11.46 -2.28 12.23
CA GLY A 280 -11.62 -3.35 13.21
C GLY A 280 -11.00 -4.70 12.83
N PRO A 281 -9.73 -4.78 12.39
CA PRO A 281 -9.11 -6.02 11.93
C PRO A 281 -9.03 -7.13 12.99
N SER A 282 -9.07 -6.81 14.30
CA SER A 282 -9.07 -7.78 15.39
C SER A 282 -10.44 -8.43 15.67
N GLN A 283 -11.54 -7.81 15.22
CA GLN A 283 -12.89 -8.31 15.49
C GLN A 283 -13.15 -9.63 14.77
N GLY A 284 -12.49 -9.82 13.63
CA GLY A 284 -12.67 -10.98 12.76
C GLY A 284 -14.05 -11.02 12.11
N GLY A 285 -14.42 -12.21 11.63
CA GLY A 285 -15.67 -12.42 10.89
C GLY A 285 -15.51 -13.32 9.67
N GLY A 286 -16.51 -14.16 9.40
CA GLY A 286 -16.51 -15.07 8.25
C GLY A 286 -15.84 -16.41 8.53
N ALA A 287 -15.23 -17.00 7.49
CA ALA A 287 -14.55 -18.29 7.60
C ALA A 287 -13.41 -18.40 6.55
N TRP A 288 -12.29 -19.01 6.96
CA TRP A 288 -11.10 -19.21 6.12
C TRP A 288 -11.31 -19.95 4.79
N PRO A 289 -12.25 -20.90 4.62
CA PRO A 289 -12.50 -21.45 3.28
C PRO A 289 -13.01 -20.41 2.28
N ASN A 290 -13.58 -19.30 2.77
CA ASN A 290 -14.05 -18.16 2.00
C ASN A 290 -13.26 -16.89 2.39
N ALA A 291 -12.00 -17.06 2.80
CA ALA A 291 -11.02 -15.99 3.04
C ALA A 291 -11.37 -14.88 4.06
N CYS A 292 -12.37 -15.13 4.93
CA CYS A 292 -12.92 -14.17 5.88
C CYS A 292 -13.75 -13.07 5.20
N VAL A 293 -14.60 -12.36 5.95
CA VAL A 293 -15.41 -11.25 5.38
C VAL A 293 -14.77 -9.91 5.67
N ASP A 294 -15.02 -8.94 4.80
CA ASP A 294 -14.61 -7.55 5.03
C ASP A 294 -15.28 -7.00 6.30
N GLY A 295 -14.44 -6.67 7.29
CA GLY A 295 -14.85 -5.96 8.49
C GLY A 295 -15.13 -4.48 8.21
N PRO A 296 -15.45 -3.67 9.24
CA PRO A 296 -15.65 -2.24 9.06
C PRO A 296 -14.37 -1.58 8.53
N VAL A 297 -14.53 -0.70 7.54
CA VAL A 297 -13.46 0.07 6.89
C VAL A 297 -13.69 1.58 7.07
N SER A 298 -12.63 2.37 6.93
CA SER A 298 -12.72 3.83 6.91
C SER A 298 -13.60 4.29 5.75
N GLY A 299 -14.37 5.35 5.98
CA GLY A 299 -15.22 5.94 4.95
C GLY A 299 -14.40 6.79 3.99
N GLY A 300 -14.56 6.56 2.69
CA GLY A 300 -13.92 7.37 1.66
C GLY A 300 -12.41 7.15 1.52
N TYR A 301 -11.75 8.13 0.91
CA TYR A 301 -10.30 8.16 0.74
C TYR A 301 -9.60 8.65 2.02
N SER A 302 -8.39 8.16 2.25
CA SER A 302 -7.53 8.56 3.37
C SER A 302 -7.04 9.99 3.18
N ASP A 303 -7.24 10.84 4.17
CA ASP A 303 -6.78 12.23 4.21
C ASP A 303 -5.65 12.45 5.25
N THR A 304 -5.12 11.36 5.80
CA THR A 304 -4.13 11.30 6.89
C THR A 304 -2.88 12.17 6.68
N CYS A 305 -2.47 12.39 5.43
CA CYS A 305 -1.29 13.19 5.07
C CYS A 305 -1.58 14.38 4.17
N GLY A 306 -2.86 14.75 4.03
CA GLY A 306 -3.31 15.82 3.15
C GLY A 306 -4.55 15.40 2.38
N ALA A 307 -5.07 16.31 1.54
CA ALA A 307 -6.25 16.02 0.73
C ALA A 307 -6.04 14.74 -0.11
N PRO A 308 -6.98 13.76 -0.05
CA PRO A 308 -6.97 12.62 -0.93
C PRO A 308 -7.30 13.13 -2.32
N TYR A 309 -6.27 13.15 -3.17
CA TYR A 309 -6.24 13.93 -4.40
C TYR A 309 -6.22 15.44 -4.11
N ALA A 310 -5.30 16.19 -4.74
CA ALA A 310 -5.69 17.55 -5.12
C ALA A 310 -6.99 17.36 -5.91
N ASP A 311 -8.04 18.16 -5.62
CA ASP A 311 -9.35 18.08 -6.26
C ASP A 311 -9.24 17.39 -7.63
N PRO A 312 -9.99 16.29 -7.90
CA PRO A 312 -10.05 15.82 -9.28
C PRO A 312 -10.31 17.06 -10.10
N ASP A 313 -9.39 17.35 -11.02
CA ASP A 313 -9.46 18.51 -11.93
C ASP A 313 -10.95 18.76 -12.18
N PRO A 314 -11.51 19.90 -11.72
CA PRO A 314 -12.94 20.07 -11.53
C PRO A 314 -13.65 19.44 -12.72
N GLU A 315 -14.55 18.49 -12.42
CA GLU A 315 -15.44 17.78 -13.36
C GLU A 315 -15.33 18.41 -14.74
N PRO A 316 -14.66 17.76 -15.74
CA PRO A 316 -14.07 18.45 -16.87
C PRO A 316 -15.04 19.52 -17.30
N GLU A 317 -14.63 20.80 -17.18
CA GLU A 317 -15.48 21.92 -17.59
C GLU A 317 -16.17 21.47 -18.87
N PRO A 318 -17.52 21.56 -18.97
CA PRO A 318 -18.23 21.09 -20.14
C PRO A 318 -17.41 21.55 -21.34
N GLU A 319 -16.93 20.58 -22.16
CA GLU A 319 -15.95 20.85 -23.21
C GLU A 319 -16.25 22.22 -23.79
N PRO A 320 -15.31 23.18 -23.78
CA PRO A 320 -15.61 24.52 -24.27
C PRO A 320 -16.23 24.31 -25.64
N GLU A 321 -17.50 24.75 -25.80
CA GLU A 321 -18.22 24.58 -27.07
C GLU A 321 -17.23 24.91 -28.18
N PRO A 322 -17.03 24.01 -29.16
CA PRO A 322 -15.93 24.10 -30.11
C PRO A 322 -15.84 25.54 -30.58
N GLN A 323 -14.79 26.25 -30.14
CA GLN A 323 -14.72 27.68 -30.36
C GLN A 323 -14.78 27.88 -31.85
N SER A 324 -15.86 28.53 -32.32
CA SER A 324 -16.06 28.75 -33.75
C SER A 324 -14.76 29.32 -34.33
N PRO A 325 -14.19 28.70 -35.38
CA PRO A 325 -12.90 29.09 -35.93
C PRO A 325 -12.91 30.52 -36.48
N CYS A 326 -14.10 31.12 -36.60
CA CYS A 326 -14.26 32.53 -36.84
C CYS A 326 -15.46 33.14 -36.07
N PRO A 327 -15.44 34.44 -35.72
CA PRO A 327 -16.48 35.07 -34.90
C PRO A 327 -17.89 35.17 -35.54
N ALA A 328 -18.02 34.89 -36.84
CA ALA A 328 -19.25 35.11 -37.62
C ALA A 328 -19.54 33.96 -38.61
N CYS A 329 -19.02 32.76 -38.34
CA CYS A 329 -19.21 31.61 -39.22
C CYS A 329 -20.59 30.99 -38.99
N ASP A 330 -21.27 30.62 -40.07
CA ASP A 330 -22.45 29.76 -40.02
C ASP A 330 -21.99 28.29 -39.90
N LEU A 331 -22.60 27.52 -38.99
CA LEU A 331 -22.27 26.10 -38.73
C LEU A 331 -23.22 25.17 -39.48
N PHE A 332 -22.66 24.22 -40.22
CA PHE A 332 -23.36 23.13 -40.89
C PHE A 332 -22.80 21.78 -40.43
N SER A 333 -23.65 20.92 -39.88
CA SER A 333 -23.25 19.60 -39.38
C SER A 333 -23.89 18.48 -40.19
N GLY A 334 -23.13 17.42 -40.46
CA GLY A 334 -23.59 16.27 -41.23
C GLY A 334 -22.85 14.98 -40.89
N SER A 335 -23.07 13.93 -41.67
CA SER A 335 -22.36 12.65 -41.51
C SER A 335 -22.19 11.92 -42.84
N LEU A 336 -20.99 11.41 -43.09
CA LEU A 336 -20.64 10.67 -44.29
C LEU A 336 -20.56 9.17 -43.98
N ALA A 337 -21.24 8.36 -44.79
CA ALA A 337 -21.41 6.93 -44.55
C ALA A 337 -20.12 6.08 -44.71
N GLY A 338 -19.07 6.64 -45.33
CA GLY A 338 -17.81 5.94 -45.59
C GLY A 338 -17.06 6.51 -46.80
N SER A 339 -15.95 5.85 -47.17
CA SER A 339 -15.09 6.30 -48.27
C SER A 339 -15.87 6.48 -49.58
N GLY A 340 -15.65 7.61 -50.25
CA GLY A 340 -16.33 8.01 -51.48
C GLY A 340 -17.68 8.70 -51.28
N ALA A 341 -18.18 8.82 -50.04
CA ALA A 341 -19.38 9.60 -49.75
C ALA A 341 -19.10 11.10 -49.79
N SER A 342 -20.12 11.89 -50.15
CA SER A 342 -20.05 13.35 -50.08
C SER A 342 -21.35 13.97 -49.59
N ALA A 343 -21.23 15.19 -49.07
CA ALA A 343 -22.34 16.06 -48.72
C ALA A 343 -22.14 17.43 -49.38
N VAL A 344 -23.25 18.06 -49.74
CA VAL A 344 -23.27 19.39 -50.37
C VAL A 344 -23.74 20.40 -49.33
N GLU A 345 -23.05 21.53 -49.22
CA GLU A 345 -23.35 22.57 -48.24
C GLU A 345 -23.41 23.97 -48.87
N PRO A 346 -24.22 24.89 -48.31
CA PRO A 346 -25.06 24.73 -47.11
C PRO A 346 -26.37 23.99 -47.38
N ASP A 347 -26.82 23.15 -46.43
CA ASP A 347 -28.12 22.47 -46.37
C ASP A 347 -28.47 21.63 -47.63
N GLY A 348 -27.48 20.96 -48.21
CA GLY A 348 -27.68 20.17 -49.45
C GLY A 348 -27.81 21.03 -50.71
N ALA A 349 -27.47 22.33 -50.65
CA ALA A 349 -27.77 23.30 -51.70
C ALA A 349 -26.57 24.22 -52.02
N TYR A 350 -26.89 25.37 -52.61
CA TYR A 350 -25.95 26.41 -53.00
C TYR A 350 -26.41 27.76 -52.45
N TYR A 351 -25.49 28.71 -52.33
CA TYR A 351 -25.76 30.08 -51.91
C TYR A 351 -25.38 31.09 -52.99
N TYR A 352 -25.89 32.31 -52.85
CA TYR A 352 -25.57 33.44 -53.73
C TYR A 352 -24.84 34.52 -52.94
N SER A 353 -23.61 34.86 -53.34
CA SER A 353 -22.93 36.05 -52.80
C SER A 353 -23.23 37.25 -53.70
N GLY A 354 -23.80 38.29 -53.10
CA GLY A 354 -24.19 39.53 -53.78
C GLY A 354 -23.04 40.51 -54.01
N VAL A 355 -21.89 40.27 -53.36
CA VAL A 355 -20.67 41.08 -53.42
C VAL A 355 -19.47 40.23 -53.84
N SER A 356 -18.31 40.85 -54.02
CA SER A 356 -17.05 40.11 -54.20
C SER A 356 -16.29 40.14 -52.88
N GLY A 357 -15.68 39.03 -52.50
CA GLY A 357 -14.99 38.93 -51.21
C GLY A 357 -14.46 37.52 -50.94
N THR A 358 -14.01 37.30 -49.72
CA THR A 358 -13.39 36.05 -49.29
C THR A 358 -14.44 35.04 -48.81
N HIS A 359 -14.43 33.84 -49.40
CA HIS A 359 -15.16 32.67 -48.92
C HIS A 359 -14.20 31.80 -48.12
N ARG A 360 -14.55 31.48 -46.88
CA ARG A 360 -13.80 30.62 -45.96
C ARG A 360 -14.65 29.45 -45.51
N GLY A 361 -14.02 28.28 -45.46
CA GLY A 361 -14.60 27.07 -44.92
C GLY A 361 -13.61 26.38 -44.00
N TYR A 362 -14.07 25.98 -42.82
CA TYR A 362 -13.31 25.24 -41.82
C TYR A 362 -14.07 23.96 -41.51
N LEU A 363 -13.52 22.83 -41.96
CA LEU A 363 -14.09 21.51 -41.77
C LEU A 363 -13.40 20.82 -40.61
N PHE A 364 -14.18 20.15 -39.77
CA PHE A 364 -13.72 19.27 -38.71
C PHE A 364 -14.48 17.95 -38.78
N GLY A 365 -13.77 16.83 -38.70
CA GLY A 365 -14.33 15.49 -38.67
C GLY A 365 -13.54 14.58 -37.73
N PRO A 366 -13.81 13.26 -37.75
CA PRO A 366 -13.25 12.35 -36.77
C PRO A 366 -11.82 11.95 -37.16
N GLY A 367 -10.94 11.70 -36.18
CA GLY A 367 -9.51 11.42 -36.41
C GLY A 367 -9.22 10.11 -37.16
N ASN A 368 -10.23 9.29 -37.44
CA ASN A 368 -10.12 8.05 -38.21
C ASN A 368 -10.56 8.21 -39.69
N ALA A 369 -10.86 9.43 -40.12
CA ALA A 369 -11.26 9.74 -41.48
C ALA A 369 -10.32 10.76 -42.15
N ASP A 370 -10.39 10.77 -43.47
CA ASP A 370 -9.69 11.67 -44.39
C ASP A 370 -10.78 12.38 -45.19
N PHE A 371 -11.11 13.62 -44.79
CA PHE A 371 -12.20 14.40 -45.38
C PHE A 371 -11.62 15.59 -46.11
N ASP A 372 -11.97 15.73 -47.39
CA ASP A 372 -11.60 16.87 -48.23
C ASP A 372 -12.70 17.93 -48.20
N LEU A 373 -12.30 19.21 -48.34
CA LEU A 373 -13.22 20.32 -48.49
C LEU A 373 -13.03 21.02 -49.83
N GLU A 374 -14.11 21.11 -50.60
CA GLU A 374 -14.11 21.68 -51.94
C GLU A 374 -15.09 22.85 -52.06
N LEU A 375 -14.68 23.92 -52.75
CA LEU A 375 -15.55 25.04 -53.11
C LEU A 375 -15.77 25.06 -54.62
N TYR A 376 -17.04 25.14 -55.03
CA TYR A 376 -17.48 25.27 -56.41
C TYR A 376 -18.17 26.60 -56.66
N ARG A 377 -18.02 27.10 -57.90
CA ARG A 377 -18.71 28.29 -58.40
C ARG A 377 -19.48 27.97 -59.68
N TRP A 378 -20.69 28.49 -59.80
CA TRP A 378 -21.49 28.36 -61.02
C TRP A 378 -20.94 29.28 -62.12
N ASN A 379 -20.65 28.72 -63.29
CA ASN A 379 -20.11 29.47 -64.43
C ASN A 379 -21.16 29.82 -65.51
N GLY A 380 -22.43 29.48 -65.29
CA GLY A 380 -23.52 29.65 -66.27
C GLY A 380 -23.99 28.33 -66.92
N TYR A 381 -23.16 27.29 -66.89
CA TYR A 381 -23.45 25.98 -67.50
C TYR A 381 -23.16 24.79 -66.58
N SER A 382 -22.17 24.92 -65.69
CA SER A 382 -21.78 23.90 -64.72
C SER A 382 -21.19 24.49 -63.44
N TRP A 383 -21.15 23.68 -62.40
CA TRP A 383 -20.35 23.93 -61.20
C TRP A 383 -18.88 23.67 -61.51
N ALA A 384 -18.04 24.68 -61.35
CA ALA A 384 -16.59 24.57 -61.53
C ALA A 384 -15.91 24.63 -60.16
N LYS A 385 -15.06 23.65 -59.83
CA LYS A 385 -14.25 23.66 -58.61
C LYS A 385 -13.30 24.85 -58.67
N VAL A 386 -13.40 25.77 -57.71
CA VAL A 386 -12.57 26.99 -57.65
C VAL A 386 -11.50 26.89 -56.58
N LYS A 387 -11.67 26.03 -55.58
CA LYS A 387 -10.68 25.77 -54.52
C LYS A 387 -10.93 24.40 -53.87
N THR A 388 -9.86 23.79 -53.35
CA THR A 388 -9.89 22.51 -52.62
C THR A 388 -8.84 22.54 -51.52
N SER A 389 -9.05 21.75 -50.48
CA SER A 389 -8.06 21.35 -49.48
C SER A 389 -8.20 19.84 -49.27
N GLU A 390 -7.08 19.13 -49.40
CA GLU A 390 -6.99 17.66 -49.50
C GLU A 390 -5.86 17.15 -48.59
N SER A 391 -5.82 17.64 -47.33
CA SER A 391 -4.84 17.14 -46.37
C SER A 391 -5.20 15.70 -45.98
N PRO A 392 -4.26 14.85 -45.53
CA PRO A 392 -4.56 13.47 -45.12
C PRO A 392 -5.32 13.36 -43.78
N SER A 393 -6.19 14.32 -43.47
CA SER A 393 -6.90 14.44 -42.19
C SER A 393 -8.37 14.76 -42.42
N SER A 394 -9.18 14.70 -41.39
CA SER A 394 -10.58 15.13 -41.44
C SER A 394 -10.75 16.62 -41.09
N THR A 395 -9.67 17.38 -41.05
CA THR A 395 -9.68 18.82 -40.76
C THR A 395 -9.15 19.60 -41.96
N GLU A 396 -9.98 20.46 -42.54
CA GLU A 396 -9.63 21.20 -43.75
C GLU A 396 -9.92 22.68 -43.62
N VAL A 397 -9.09 23.51 -44.26
CA VAL A 397 -9.30 24.95 -44.33
C VAL A 397 -9.19 25.41 -45.77
N VAL A 398 -10.27 26.02 -46.26
CA VAL A 398 -10.33 26.60 -47.60
C VAL A 398 -10.56 28.09 -47.50
N GLU A 399 -9.71 28.89 -48.17
CA GLU A 399 -9.90 30.32 -48.37
C GLU A 399 -9.84 30.65 -49.87
N TYR A 400 -10.84 31.41 -50.37
CA TYR A 400 -10.93 31.80 -51.77
C TYR A 400 -11.55 33.20 -51.95
N ASN A 401 -10.87 34.10 -52.67
CA ASN A 401 -11.43 35.39 -53.04
C ASN A 401 -12.28 35.26 -54.32
N GLY A 402 -13.59 35.32 -54.14
CA GLY A 402 -14.61 35.15 -55.17
C GLY A 402 -15.21 36.47 -55.66
N SER A 403 -15.86 36.41 -56.83
CA SER A 403 -16.68 37.51 -57.36
C SER A 403 -18.14 37.14 -57.31
N LYS A 404 -19.03 38.13 -57.22
CA LYS A 404 -20.50 37.98 -57.18
C LYS A 404 -20.99 36.80 -58.03
N GLY A 405 -21.77 35.91 -57.45
CA GLY A 405 -22.22 34.68 -58.12
C GLY A 405 -22.73 33.61 -57.16
N TYR A 406 -23.04 32.44 -57.73
CA TYR A 406 -23.49 31.28 -56.97
C TYR A 406 -22.32 30.36 -56.63
N TYR A 407 -22.33 29.85 -55.40
CA TYR A 407 -21.29 29.03 -54.79
C TYR A 407 -21.90 27.84 -54.03
N THR A 408 -21.17 26.74 -53.95
CA THR A 408 -21.55 25.56 -53.15
C THR A 408 -20.29 24.87 -52.64
N TRP A 409 -20.39 24.31 -51.44
CA TRP A 409 -19.33 23.57 -50.78
C TRP A 409 -19.61 22.08 -50.88
N VAL A 410 -18.55 21.28 -50.96
CA VAL A 410 -18.65 19.81 -50.93
C VAL A 410 -17.68 19.30 -49.89
N VAL A 411 -18.21 18.54 -48.93
CA VAL A 411 -17.43 17.72 -48.00
C VAL A 411 -17.34 16.33 -48.59
N TYR A 412 -16.13 15.81 -48.80
CA TYR A 412 -15.91 14.52 -49.45
C TYR A 412 -15.06 13.61 -48.56
N ALA A 413 -15.49 12.37 -48.36
CA ALA A 413 -14.71 11.38 -47.62
C ALA A 413 -13.75 10.64 -48.56
N TYR A 414 -12.48 11.07 -48.61
CA TYR A 414 -11.46 10.33 -49.34
C TYR A 414 -11.26 8.93 -48.74
N SER A 415 -11.19 8.83 -47.42
CA SER A 415 -11.20 7.57 -46.70
C SER A 415 -11.87 7.66 -45.33
N GLY A 416 -12.49 6.57 -44.86
CA GLY A 416 -13.22 6.56 -43.60
C GLY A 416 -14.60 7.23 -43.70
N GLY A 417 -15.24 7.45 -42.56
CA GLY A 417 -16.59 8.04 -42.48
C GLY A 417 -16.92 8.47 -41.06
N GLY A 418 -17.98 9.24 -40.89
CA GLY A 418 -18.39 9.79 -39.60
C GLY A 418 -19.00 11.19 -39.70
N ALA A 419 -19.31 11.76 -38.53
CA ALA A 419 -19.90 13.09 -38.42
C ALA A 419 -18.88 14.19 -38.74
N TYR A 420 -19.33 15.31 -39.31
CA TYR A 420 -18.50 16.49 -39.53
C TYR A 420 -19.24 17.76 -39.11
N ASP A 421 -18.45 18.79 -38.79
CA ASP A 421 -18.85 20.18 -38.64
C ASP A 421 -18.12 21.04 -39.66
N LEU A 422 -18.86 21.86 -40.41
CA LEU A 422 -18.34 22.80 -41.40
C LEU A 422 -18.76 24.23 -41.02
N TYR A 423 -17.79 25.07 -40.70
CA TYR A 423 -17.99 26.48 -40.42
C TYR A 423 -17.70 27.31 -41.68
N LEU A 424 -18.65 28.14 -42.09
CA LEU A 424 -18.58 28.92 -43.31
C LEU A 424 -18.63 30.42 -43.00
N ASP A 425 -17.61 31.16 -43.44
CA ASP A 425 -17.58 32.62 -43.45
C ASP A 425 -17.58 33.09 -44.91
N TRP A 426 -18.61 33.82 -45.30
CA TRP A 426 -18.83 34.23 -46.68
C TRP A 426 -19.17 35.72 -46.82
N PRO A 427 -18.89 36.33 -47.99
CA PRO A 427 -18.98 37.78 -48.20
C PRO A 427 -20.38 38.37 -48.32
#